data_AF-A0A2S9GP87-F1
#
_entry.id   AF-A0A2S9GP87-F1
#
_cell.length_a   1.000
_cell.length_b   1.000
_cell.length_c   1.000
_cell.angle_alpha   90.00
_cell.angle_beta   90.00
_cell.angle_gamma   90.00
#
_symmetry.space_group_name_H-M   'P 1'
#
loop_
_entity.id
_entity.type
_entity.pdbx_description
1 polymer ?
#
loop_
_entity_poly.entity_id
_entity_poly.type
_entity_poly.pdbx_seq_one_letter_code
_entity_poly.pdbx_strand_id
1 'polypeptide(L)' 'EHAGVTDGALADYIPELAAVDPGGFALSLSSADGFIYESGDSAVEFTIQSISKPLTYALALDQIGAEAVDAMIGV' A
#
# COMPACT_ATOMS: atom_id res chain seq x y z
N GLU A 1 -12.77 5.61 -17.34
CA GLU A 1 -13.58 6.38 -16.38
C GLU A 1 -13.85 5.49 -15.17
N HIS A 2 -13.61 5.98 -13.96
CA HIS A 2 -13.86 5.23 -12.73
C HIS A 2 -15.27 5.54 -12.21
N ALA A 3 -15.88 4.61 -11.46
CA ALA A 3 -17.19 4.85 -10.87
C ALA A 3 -17.12 6.03 -9.88
N GLY A 4 -18.08 6.96 -9.95
CA GLY A 4 -18.11 8.19 -9.14
C GLY A 4 -18.51 7.97 -7.68
N VAL A 5 -17.79 7.11 -6.97
CA VAL A 5 -17.95 6.88 -5.53
C VAL A 5 -17.11 7.90 -4.77
N THR A 6 -17.74 8.73 -3.94
CA THR A 6 -17.08 9.83 -3.20
C THR A 6 -17.27 9.73 -1.69
N ASP A 7 -17.72 8.58 -1.19
CA ASP A 7 -17.91 8.35 0.25
C ASP A 7 -16.56 8.12 0.96
N GLY A 8 -16.53 8.34 2.28
CA GLY A 8 -15.35 8.19 3.12
C GLY A 8 -14.76 9.53 3.60
N ALA A 9 -13.69 9.47 4.38
CA ALA A 9 -12.97 10.65 4.87
C ALA A 9 -11.47 10.37 4.89
N LEU A 10 -10.67 11.41 4.63
CA LEU A 10 -9.22 11.34 4.78
C LEU A 10 -8.84 11.10 6.25
N ALA A 11 -7.72 10.42 6.45
CA ALA A 11 -7.09 10.35 7.76
C ALA A 11 -6.54 11.74 8.13
N ASP A 12 -6.88 12.22 9.33
CA ASP A 12 -6.61 13.60 9.76
C ASP A 12 -5.65 13.72 10.95
N TYR A 13 -5.19 12.59 11.50
CA TYR A 13 -4.29 12.55 12.66
C TYR A 13 -2.84 12.96 12.33
N ILE A 14 -2.48 13.05 11.05
CA ILE A 14 -1.19 13.54 10.54
C ILE A 14 -1.47 14.61 9.48
N PRO A 15 -0.90 15.84 9.58
CA PRO A 15 -1.17 16.94 8.65
C PRO A 15 -0.98 16.58 7.17
N GLU A 16 0.05 15.81 6.86
CA GLU A 16 0.38 15.38 5.50
C GLU A 16 -0.68 14.44 4.91
N LEU A 17 -1.38 13.65 5.74
CA LEU A 17 -2.48 12.78 5.30
C LEU A 17 -3.77 13.58 5.05
N ALA A 18 -4.02 14.59 5.89
CA ALA A 18 -5.17 15.47 5.74
C ALA A 18 -5.10 16.37 4.50
N ALA A 19 -3.88 16.60 3.99
CA ALA A 19 -3.61 17.49 2.85
C ALA A 19 -3.67 16.77 1.47
N VAL A 20 -3.91 15.46 1.44
CA VAL A 20 -4.02 14.68 0.19
C VAL A 20 -5.28 15.08 -0.59
N ASP A 21 -5.22 15.05 -1.91
CA ASP A 21 -6.39 15.25 -2.77
C ASP A 21 -7.41 14.09 -2.60
N PRO A 22 -8.62 14.34 -2.05
CA PRO A 22 -9.63 13.30 -1.88
C PRO A 22 -10.22 12.78 -3.20
N GLY A 23 -9.99 13.49 -4.31
CA GLY A 23 -10.37 13.04 -5.66
C GLY A 23 -9.35 12.13 -6.33
N GLY A 24 -8.16 11.97 -5.75
CA GLY A 24 -7.09 11.16 -6.32
C GLY A 24 -7.47 9.69 -6.44
N PHE A 25 -7.28 9.12 -7.62
CA PHE A 25 -7.53 7.69 -7.88
C PHE A 25 -6.55 7.13 -8.88
N ALA A 26 -6.00 5.96 -8.57
CA ALA A 26 -5.14 5.22 -9.50
C ALA A 26 -5.35 3.71 -9.39
N LEU A 27 -5.11 3.01 -10.50
CA LEU A 27 -5.00 1.56 -10.57
C LEU A 27 -3.77 1.19 -11.38
N SER A 28 -2.95 0.29 -10.84
CA SER A 28 -1.83 -0.33 -11.55
C SER A 28 -1.93 -1.85 -11.45
N LEU A 29 -1.76 -2.54 -12.57
CA LEU A 29 -1.69 -3.99 -12.67
C LEU A 29 -0.32 -4.36 -13.24
N SER A 30 0.47 -5.07 -12.44
CA SER A 30 1.74 -5.66 -12.86
C SER A 30 1.57 -7.17 -12.99
N SER A 31 1.80 -7.70 -14.18
CA SER A 31 1.70 -9.13 -14.46
C SER A 31 3.05 -9.83 -14.32
N ALA A 32 3.02 -11.15 -14.06
CA ALA A 32 4.24 -11.94 -13.85
C ALA A 32 5.14 -12.04 -15.10
N ASP A 33 4.60 -11.78 -16.29
CA ASP A 33 5.32 -11.69 -17.56
C ASP A 33 5.86 -10.27 -17.86
N GLY A 34 5.73 -9.33 -16.91
CA GLY A 34 6.39 -8.03 -16.94
C GLY A 34 5.59 -6.91 -17.62
N PHE A 35 4.34 -7.15 -18.02
CA PHE A 35 3.48 -6.08 -18.49
C PHE A 35 2.91 -5.26 -17.34
N ILE A 36 2.80 -3.95 -17.56
CA ILE A 36 2.23 -3.01 -16.61
C ILE A 36 1.08 -2.28 -17.30
N TYR A 37 -0.08 -2.27 -16.67
CA TYR A 37 -1.28 -1.56 -17.13
C TYR A 37 -1.70 -0.57 -16.07
N GLU A 38 -1.89 0.68 -16.46
CA GLU A 38 -2.14 1.77 -15.54
C GLU A 38 -3.33 2.63 -15.98
N SER A 39 -4.04 3.19 -15.00
CA SER A 39 -5.13 4.14 -15.20
C SER A 39 -5.22 5.10 -14.03
N GLY A 40 -5.61 6.35 -14.29
CA GLY A 40 -5.69 7.41 -13.29
C GLY A 40 -4.31 7.98 -12.92
N ASP A 41 -4.17 8.44 -11.69
CA ASP A 41 -3.00 9.16 -11.20
C ASP A 41 -1.86 8.22 -10.74
N SER A 42 -1.54 7.19 -11.52
CA SER A 42 -0.66 6.08 -11.09
C SER A 42 0.79 6.48 -10.80
N ALA A 43 1.22 7.65 -11.26
CA ALA A 43 2.55 8.20 -10.99
C ALA A 43 2.60 9.10 -9.75
N VAL A 44 1.47 9.37 -9.08
CA VAL A 44 1.44 10.19 -7.85
C VAL A 44 1.94 9.34 -6.68
N GLU A 45 3.02 9.80 -6.05
CA GLU A 45 3.60 9.13 -4.89
C GLU A 45 2.78 9.37 -3.62
N PHE A 46 2.66 8.35 -2.80
CA PHE A 46 2.05 8.44 -1.47
C PHE A 46 2.79 7.52 -0.48
N THR A 47 2.61 7.78 0.81
CA THR A 47 3.21 6.95 1.87
C THR A 47 2.53 5.58 1.95
N ILE A 48 3.34 4.51 1.98
CA ILE A 48 2.84 3.13 2.04
C ILE A 48 2.16 2.78 3.37
N GLN A 49 2.41 3.53 4.45
CA GLN A 49 1.78 3.30 5.76
C GLN A 49 1.83 1.81 6.18
N SER A 50 0.72 1.23 6.65
CA SER A 50 0.65 -0.17 7.08
C SER A 50 0.91 -1.20 5.97
N ILE A 51 0.92 -0.80 4.69
CA ILE A 51 1.33 -1.66 3.56
C ILE A 51 2.82 -2.07 3.70
N SER A 52 3.63 -1.30 4.45
CA SER A 52 5.01 -1.67 4.79
C SER A 52 5.13 -2.98 5.58
N LYS A 53 4.14 -3.33 6.41
CA LYS A 53 4.20 -4.46 7.36
C LYS A 53 4.49 -5.80 6.68
N PRO A 54 3.73 -6.23 5.65
CA PRO A 54 4.04 -7.50 4.96
C PRO A 54 5.43 -7.50 4.31
N LEU A 55 5.93 -6.37 3.82
CA LEU A 55 7.27 -6.27 3.23
C LEU A 55 8.35 -6.44 4.30
N THR A 56 8.21 -5.76 5.44
CA THR A 56 9.11 -5.94 6.60
C THR A 56 9.04 -7.36 7.17
N TYR A 57 7.84 -7.95 7.21
CA TYR A 57 7.66 -9.33 7.65
C TYR A 57 8.34 -10.33 6.71
N ALA A 58 8.19 -10.18 5.39
CA ALA A 58 8.90 -11.00 4.41
C ALA A 58 10.42 -10.89 4.56
N LEU A 59 10.94 -9.68 4.80
CA LEU A 59 12.37 -9.48 5.07
C LEU A 59 12.81 -10.20 6.36
N ALA A 60 12.01 -10.16 7.43
CA ALA A 60 12.33 -10.87 8.66
C ALA A 60 12.34 -12.39 8.45
N LEU A 61 11.37 -12.93 7.72
CA LEU A 61 11.32 -14.35 7.35
C LEU A 61 12.56 -14.79 6.58
N ASP A 62 13.01 -13.97 5.63
CA ASP A 62 14.22 -14.22 4.83
C ASP A 62 15.49 -14.21 5.69
N GLN A 63 15.59 -13.28 6.66
CA GLN A 63 16.79 -13.10 7.47
C GLN A 63 16.97 -14.10 8.60
N ILE A 64 15.89 -14.44 9.33
CA ILE A 64 15.98 -15.26 10.55
C ILE A 64 15.12 -16.53 10.50
N GLY A 65 14.42 -16.77 9.39
CA GLY A 65 13.60 -17.97 9.18
C GLY A 65 12.25 -17.92 9.89
N ALA A 66 11.32 -18.74 9.39
CA ALA A 66 9.93 -18.76 9.87
C ALA A 66 9.82 -19.08 11.37
N GLU A 67 10.51 -20.12 11.85
CA GLU A 67 10.42 -20.54 13.26
C GLU A 67 10.80 -19.43 14.25
N ALA A 68 11.86 -18.66 13.94
CA ALA A 68 12.32 -17.58 14.82
C ALA A 68 11.37 -16.38 14.80
N VAL A 69 10.81 -16.04 13.63
CA VAL A 69 9.80 -14.98 13.50
C VAL A 69 8.52 -15.35 14.25
N ASP A 70 8.04 -16.59 14.09
CA ASP A 70 6.79 -17.06 14.66
C ASP A 70 6.83 -17.07 16.20
N ALA A 71 7.99 -17.44 16.77
CA ALA A 71 8.23 -17.38 18.21
C ALA A 71 8.14 -15.95 18.80
N MET A 72 8.33 -14.91 17.99
CA MET A 72 8.38 -13.51 18.44
C MET A 72 7.09 -12.74 18.16
N ILE A 73 6.47 -12.98 17.00
CA ILE A 73 5.29 -12.22 16.56
C ILE A 73 4.01 -12.95 16.93
N GLY A 74 4.03 -14.29 16.95
CA GLY A 74 2.86 -15.13 17.16
C GLY A 74 1.81 -15.00 16.05
N VAL A 75 0.90 -15.97 16.01
CA VAL A 75 -0.30 -15.97 15.17
C VAL A 75 -1.54 -16.07 16.05
#